data_AF-A0A2Z6LKB9-F1
#
_entry.id   AF-A0A2Z6LKB9-F1
#
_cell.length_a   1.000
_cell.length_b   1.000
_cell.length_c   1.000
_cell.angle_alpha   90.00
_cell.angle_beta   90.00
_cell.angle_gamma   90.00
#
_symmetry.space_group_name_H-M   'P 1'
#
loop_
_entity.id
_entity.type
_entity.pdbx_description
1 polymer ?
#
loop_
_entity_poly.entity_id
_entity_poly.type
_entity_poly.pdbx_seq_one_letter_code
_entity_poly.pdbx_strand_id
1 'polypeptide(L)' 'MNEMDEIYPHLDSQRIVEIVHNVGVLKGANCEPNDIANAALYLASDDARYISGHNLVVDGAFTSFKSLEFPAPDQVQ' A
#
# COMPACT_ATOMS: atom_id res chain seq x y z
N MET A 1 -12.92 -4.13 -6.86
CA MET A 1 -13.11 -5.59 -6.76
C MET A 1 -13.67 -6.15 -8.04
N ASN A 2 -14.74 -5.57 -8.60
CA ASN A 2 -15.37 -6.04 -9.85
C ASN A 2 -14.41 -6.34 -11.02
N GLU A 3 -13.36 -5.53 -11.25
CA GLU A 3 -12.36 -5.79 -12.30
C GLU A 3 -11.37 -6.92 -11.93
N MET A 4 -11.07 -7.09 -10.64
CA MET A 4 -10.22 -8.18 -10.15
C MET A 4 -10.94 -9.53 -10.23
N ASP A 5 -12.28 -9.51 -10.14
CA ASP A 5 -13.10 -10.71 -10.33
C ASP A 5 -13.07 -11.18 -11.80
N GLU A 6 -12.84 -10.29 -12.77
CA GLU A 6 -12.63 -10.68 -14.18
C GLU A 6 -11.25 -11.29 -14.42
N ILE A 7 -10.21 -10.79 -13.73
CA ILE A 7 -8.82 -11.25 -13.87
C ILE A 7 -8.57 -12.55 -13.09
N TYR A 8 -9.17 -12.67 -11.91
CA TYR A 8 -9.04 -13.82 -11.01
C TYR A 8 -10.43 -14.43 -10.68
N PRO A 9 -11.14 -14.95 -11.69
CA PRO A 9 -12.54 -15.39 -11.54
C PRO A 9 -12.75 -16.57 -10.58
N HIS A 10 -11.66 -17.21 -10.15
CA HIS A 10 -11.68 -18.38 -9.26
C HIS A 10 -11.37 -18.03 -7.80
N LEU A 11 -10.86 -16.81 -7.54
CA LEU A 11 -10.45 -16.40 -6.21
C LEU A 11 -11.61 -15.72 -5.48
N ASP A 12 -11.71 -16.01 -4.19
CA ASP A 12 -12.59 -15.22 -3.32
C ASP A 12 -11.98 -13.83 -3.03
N SER A 13 -12.82 -12.94 -2.52
CA SER A 13 -12.40 -11.57 -2.22
C SER A 13 -11.27 -11.49 -1.19
N GLN A 14 -11.16 -12.47 -0.29
CA GLN A 14 -10.12 -12.49 0.73
C GLN A 14 -8.75 -12.79 0.12
N ARG A 15 -8.66 -13.77 -0.79
CA ARG A 15 -7.45 -14.08 -1.55
C ARG A 15 -7.04 -12.93 -2.46
N ILE A 16 -7.99 -12.24 -3.09
CA ILE A 16 -7.70 -11.04 -3.90
C ILE A 16 -7.10 -9.94 -3.01
N VAL A 17 -7.66 -9.68 -1.82
CA VAL A 17 -7.12 -8.70 -0.87
C VAL A 17 -5.71 -9.08 -0.43
N GLU A 18 -5.44 -10.36 -0.16
CA GLU A 18 -4.08 -10.82 0.17
C GLU A 18 -3.09 -10.56 -0.98
N ILE A 19 -3.45 -10.81 -2.23
CA ILE A 19 -2.60 -10.50 -3.39
C ILE A 19 -2.31 -9.00 -3.41
N VAL A 20 -3.33 -8.16 -3.29
CA VAL A 20 -3.19 -6.70 -3.32
C VAL A 20 -2.29 -6.18 -2.19
N HIS A 21 -2.41 -6.72 -0.98
CA HIS A 21 -1.52 -6.32 0.12
C HIS A 21 -0.06 -6.75 -0.11
N ASN A 22 0.17 -7.88 -0.77
CA ASN A 22 1.50 -8.44 -0.97
C ASN A 22 2.27 -7.84 -2.16
N VAL A 23 1.59 -7.25 -3.14
CA VAL A 23 2.26 -6.58 -4.27
C VAL A 23 2.89 -5.24 -3.89
N GLY A 24 2.55 -4.70 -2.72
CA GLY A 24 3.17 -3.48 -2.19
C GLY A 24 4.64 -3.68 -1.83
N VAL A 25 5.43 -2.61 -1.89
CA VAL A 25 6.88 -2.62 -1.57
C VAL A 25 7.15 -3.15 -0.16
N LEU A 26 6.25 -2.87 0.77
CA LEU A 26 6.36 -3.28 2.18
C LEU A 26 5.82 -4.69 2.44
N LYS A 27 5.46 -5.45 1.38
CA LYS A 27 5.13 -6.89 1.40
C LYS A 27 4.10 -7.28 2.47
N GLY A 28 2.84 -6.90 2.25
CA GLY A 28 1.74 -7.29 3.13
C GLY A 28 1.55 -6.38 4.35
N ALA A 29 2.42 -5.40 4.57
CA ALA A 29 2.19 -4.36 5.56
C ALA A 29 1.07 -3.44 5.11
N ASN A 30 0.04 -3.32 5.94
CA ASN A 30 -1.05 -2.37 5.73
C ASN A 30 -0.70 -1.03 6.38
N CYS A 31 -1.19 0.05 5.78
CA CYS A 31 -1.15 1.35 6.40
C CYS A 31 -2.23 1.40 7.49
N GLU A 32 -1.80 1.55 8.74
CA GLU A 32 -2.65 1.62 9.91
C GLU A 32 -2.80 3.06 10.41
N PRO A 33 -3.83 3.39 11.21
CA PRO A 33 -4.01 4.75 11.75
C PRO A 33 -2.78 5.28 12.50
N ASN A 34 -2.03 4.38 13.16
CA ASN A 34 -0.81 4.73 13.87
C ASN A 34 0.32 5.18 12.95
N ASP A 35 0.41 4.69 11.71
CA ASP A 35 1.45 5.12 10.76
C ASP A 35 1.25 6.58 10.38
N ILE A 36 -0.01 6.98 10.16
CA ILE A 36 -0.39 8.37 9.91
C ILE A 36 -0.15 9.24 11.16
N ALA A 37 -0.56 8.76 12.35
CA ALA A 37 -0.38 9.49 13.59
C ALA A 37 1.11 9.73 13.91
N ASN A 38 1.97 8.73 13.69
CA ASN A 38 3.41 8.85 13.87
C ASN A 38 4.04 9.83 12.88
N ALA A 39 3.62 9.82 11.60
CA ALA A 39 4.08 10.79 10.61
C ALA A 39 3.68 12.23 10.99
N ALA A 40 2.45 12.42 11.47
CA ALA A 40 1.99 13.72 11.97
C ALA A 40 2.78 14.16 13.22
N LEU A 41 3.02 13.24 14.16
CA LEU A 41 3.83 13.50 15.36
C LEU A 41 5.26 13.93 15.01
N TYR A 42 5.89 13.26 14.04
CA TYR A 42 7.21 13.64 13.54
C TYR A 42 7.21 15.06 12.96
N LEU A 43 6.26 15.39 12.08
CA LEU A 43 6.16 16.73 11.48
C LEU A 43 5.87 17.83 12.52
N ALA A 44 5.21 17.49 13.63
CA ALA A 44 4.96 18.42 14.73
C ALA A 44 6.13 18.58 15.71
N SER A 45 7.16 17.74 15.60
CA SER A 45 8.30 17.70 16.52
C SER A 45 9.44 18.66 16.13
N ASP A 46 10.36 18.90 17.07
CA ASP A 46 11.58 19.69 16.83
C ASP A 46 12.51 19.06 15.78
N ASP A 47 12.40 17.75 15.55
CA ASP A 47 13.21 17.04 14.55
C ASP A 47 12.85 17.48 13.12
N ALA A 48 11.61 17.96 12.91
CA ALA A 48 11.13 18.47 11.63
C ALA A 48 11.27 20.00 11.49
N ARG A 49 12.03 20.69 12.35
CA ARG A 49 12.06 22.18 12.44
C ARG A 49 12.32 22.96 11.15
N TYR A 50 12.89 22.33 10.14
CA TYR A 50 13.21 22.97 8.85
C TYR A 50 12.42 22.38 7.67
N ILE A 51 11.46 21.50 7.94
CA ILE A 51 10.56 20.90 6.96
C ILE A 51 9.28 21.73 6.95
N SER A 52 9.09 22.53 5.90
CA SER A 52 7.88 23.34 5.72
C SER A 52 7.49 23.41 4.24
N GLY A 53 6.20 23.52 3.97
CA GLY A 53 5.64 23.57 2.61
C GLY A 53 5.74 22.25 1.83
N HIS A 54 5.99 21.13 2.50
CA HIS A 54 6.14 19.80 1.89
C HIS A 54 5.00 18.87 2.27
N ASN A 55 4.51 18.09 1.30
CA ASN A 55 3.54 17.03 1.53
C ASN A 55 4.28 15.72 1.82
N LEU A 56 4.19 15.22 3.05
CA LEU A 56 4.68 13.89 3.41
C LEU A 56 3.63 12.84 3.03
N VAL A 57 3.86 12.10 1.94
CA VAL A 57 2.98 11.00 1.51
C VAL A 57 3.28 9.75 2.33
N VAL A 58 2.25 9.13 2.92
CA VAL A 58 2.36 7.93 3.76
C VAL A 58 1.47 6.82 3.18
N ASP A 59 1.95 6.19 2.13
CA ASP A 59 1.18 5.22 1.32
C ASP A 59 1.94 3.93 0.99
N GLY A 60 3.03 3.65 1.71
CA GLY A 60 3.87 2.48 1.43
C GLY A 60 4.57 2.52 0.07
N ALA A 61 4.85 3.74 -0.43
CA ALA A 61 5.43 4.04 -1.74
C ALA A 61 4.51 3.78 -2.95
N PHE A 62 3.22 3.56 -2.73
CA PHE A 62 2.25 3.28 -3.80
C PHE A 62 2.26 4.34 -4.90
N THR A 63 2.32 5.63 -4.56
CA THR A 63 2.34 6.75 -5.51
C THR A 63 3.70 6.90 -6.22
N SER A 64 4.77 6.30 -5.69
CA SER A 64 6.12 6.42 -6.25
C SER A 64 6.54 5.21 -7.09
N PHE A 65 5.93 4.04 -6.86
CA PHE A 65 6.29 2.79 -7.51
C PHE A 65 5.59 2.63 -8.88
N LYS A 66 6.30 2.08 -9.86
CA LYS A 66 5.80 1.95 -11.25
C LYS A 66 5.31 0.55 -11.63
N SER A 67 5.57 -0.46 -10.81
CA SER A 67 5.23 -1.84 -11.13
C SER A 67 4.69 -2.57 -9.91
N LEU A 68 3.48 -3.10 -10.03
CA LEU A 68 2.92 -4.04 -9.09
C LEU A 68 3.08 -5.42 -9.72
N GLU A 69 3.83 -6.30 -9.07
CA GLU A 69 4.09 -7.66 -9.55
C GLU A 69 2.91 -8.57 -9.20
N PHE A 70 1.77 -8.31 -9.84
CA PHE A 70 0.64 -9.21 -9.77
C PHE A 70 1.02 -10.58 -10.37
N PRO A 71 0.73 -11.69 -9.67
CA PRO A 71 0.95 -13.01 -10.23
C PRO A 71 0.05 -13.21 -11.45
N ALA A 72 0.51 -13.98 -12.43
CA ALA A 72 -0.36 -14.35 -13.54
C ALA A 72 -1.52 -15.25 -13.02
N PRO A 73 -2.73 -15.18 -13.60
CA PRO A 73 -3.89 -15.91 -13.07
C PRO A 73 -3.68 -17.43 -12.94
N ASP A 74 -2.87 -18.03 -13.80
CA ASP A 74 -2.51 -19.45 -13.78
C ASP A 74 -1.51 -19.81 -12.66
N GLN A 75 -0.81 -18.84 -12.08
CA GLN A 75 0.14 -19.04 -10.97
C GLN A 75 -0.53 -19.07 -9.59
N VAL A 76 -1.80 -18.67 -9.51
CA VAL A 76 -2.59 -18.59 -8.28
C VAL A 76 -3.86 -19.46 -8.31
N GLN A 77 -3.90 -20.44 -9.23
CA GLN A 77 -4.94 -21.47 -9.30
C GLN A 77 -4.90 -22.47 -8.15
#